data_AF-A0A0D6M2G5-F1
#
_entry.id   AF-A0A0D6M2G5-F1
#
_cell.length_a   1.000
_cell.length_b   1.000
_cell.length_c   1.000
_cell.angle_alpha   90.00
_cell.angle_beta   90.00
_cell.angle_gamma   90.00
#
_symmetry.space_group_name_H-M   'P 1'
#
loop_
_entity.id
_entity.type
_entity.pdbx_description
1 polymer ?
#
loop_
_entity_poly.entity_id
_entity_poly.type
_entity_poly.pdbx_seq_one_letter_code
_entity_poly.pdbx_strand_id
1 'polypeptide(L)'
;KEYDCDLENSALAYAKQCSLVASAEGTRPGEGENVYKGALVADPEAGVEAAVKSWWGQISQNGLNGQMKFVEFLKDKPDAPTAFTQMAWAKSVKLGCAVVDCNTNTFTVCRYKAAGNIVGEFIYLKGNVCDACQGTCITAEGLCPTP
;
A
#
# COMPACT_ATOMS: atom_id res chain seq x y z
N LYS A 1 -10.90 2.87 3.22
CA LYS A 1 -10.65 1.54 2.61
C LYS A 1 -11.46 0.52 3.39
N GLU A 2 -11.96 -0.51 2.73
CA GLU A 2 -12.62 -1.67 3.33
C GLU A 2 -11.60 -2.79 3.50
N TYR A 3 -11.66 -3.51 4.62
CA TYR A 3 -10.81 -4.67 4.84
C TYR A 3 -11.38 -5.89 4.08
N ASP A 4 -10.54 -6.62 3.36
CA ASP A 4 -10.96 -7.73 2.50
C ASP A 4 -10.22 -9.02 2.90
N CYS A 5 -10.98 -10.02 3.37
CA CYS A 5 -10.42 -11.27 3.87
C CYS A 5 -9.74 -12.12 2.79
N ASP A 6 -10.13 -11.99 1.52
CA ASP A 6 -9.47 -12.73 0.42
C ASP A 6 -8.08 -12.14 0.14
N LEU A 7 -7.96 -10.81 0.22
CA LEU A 7 -6.66 -10.12 0.18
C LEU A 7 -5.78 -10.49 1.38
N GLU A 8 -6.35 -10.60 2.59
CA GLU A 8 -5.61 -11.08 3.77
C GLU A 8 -5.11 -12.52 3.58
N ASN A 9 -5.99 -13.43 3.15
CA ASN A 9 -5.65 -14.84 2.96
C ASN A 9 -4.54 -15.01 1.91
N SER A 10 -4.61 -14.27 0.80
CA SER A 10 -3.56 -14.29 -0.22
C SER A 10 -2.24 -13.65 0.25
N ALA A 11 -2.31 -12.55 1.00
CA ALA A 11 -1.15 -11.95 1.65
C ALA A 11 -0.49 -12.93 2.63
N LEU A 12 -1.27 -13.63 3.45
CA LEU A 12 -0.79 -14.63 4.40
C LEU A 12 -0.15 -15.83 3.69
N ALA A 13 -0.77 -16.33 2.62
CA ALA A 13 -0.23 -17.43 1.82
C ALA A 13 1.14 -17.07 1.22
N TYR A 14 1.34 -15.82 0.80
CA TYR A 14 2.63 -15.34 0.32
C TYR A 14 3.63 -15.09 1.46
N ALA A 15 3.21 -14.42 2.53
CA ALA A 15 4.06 -14.09 3.68
C ALA A 15 4.67 -15.34 4.34
N LYS A 16 3.91 -16.44 4.41
CA LYS A 16 4.39 -17.76 4.92
C LYS A 16 5.56 -18.36 4.15
N GLN A 17 5.82 -17.90 2.92
CA GLN A 17 6.97 -18.35 2.15
C GLN A 17 8.28 -17.72 2.61
N CYS A 18 8.22 -16.65 3.43
CA CYS A 18 9.39 -15.97 3.98
C CYS A 18 10.45 -15.59 2.94
N SER A 19 10.01 -15.18 1.73
CA SER A 19 10.90 -14.71 0.66
C SER A 19 11.53 -13.35 0.99
N LEU A 20 10.91 -12.60 1.89
CA LEU A 20 11.33 -11.26 2.34
C LEU A 20 11.39 -10.21 1.21
N VAL A 21 10.75 -10.50 0.08
CA VAL A 21 10.68 -9.65 -1.12
C VAL A 21 9.26 -9.65 -1.67
N ALA A 22 8.91 -8.65 -2.48
CA ALA A 22 7.61 -8.56 -3.13
C ALA A 22 7.37 -9.76 -4.07
N SER A 23 6.14 -10.23 -4.16
CA SER A 23 5.74 -11.23 -5.15
C SER A 23 5.79 -10.61 -6.55
N ALA A 24 6.07 -11.44 -7.55
CA ALA A 24 5.98 -11.01 -8.95
C ALA A 24 4.57 -10.50 -9.27
N GLU A 25 4.46 -9.38 -9.99
CA GLU A 25 3.17 -8.74 -10.30
C GLU A 25 2.22 -9.67 -11.06
N GLY A 26 2.76 -10.51 -11.95
CA GLY A 26 1.98 -11.48 -12.73
C GLY A 26 1.31 -12.57 -11.89
N THR A 27 1.71 -12.77 -10.62
CA THR A 27 1.08 -13.75 -9.73
C THR A 27 -0.07 -13.15 -8.92
N ARG A 28 -0.39 -11.88 -9.13
CA ARG A 28 -1.39 -11.12 -8.37
C ARG A 28 -2.18 -10.14 -9.24
N PRO A 29 -2.88 -10.66 -10.26
CA PRO A 29 -3.54 -9.82 -11.27
C PRO A 29 -4.55 -8.87 -10.64
N GLY A 30 -4.35 -7.57 -10.85
CA GLY A 30 -5.23 -6.52 -10.32
C GLY A 30 -4.99 -6.15 -8.86
N GLU A 31 -3.96 -6.71 -8.22
CA GLU A 31 -3.59 -6.42 -6.83
C GLU A 31 -2.27 -5.68 -6.69
N GLY A 32 -2.29 -4.60 -5.91
CA GLY A 32 -1.10 -3.95 -5.39
C GLY A 32 -0.50 -4.74 -4.24
N GLU A 33 0.76 -4.50 -3.92
CA GLU A 33 1.43 -5.12 -2.78
C GLU A 33 2.47 -4.18 -2.20
N ASN A 34 2.48 -4.11 -0.86
CA ASN A 34 3.61 -3.61 -0.11
C ASN A 34 4.15 -4.74 0.76
N VAL A 35 5.47 -4.82 0.87
CA VAL A 35 6.15 -5.76 1.77
C VAL A 35 7.12 -5.05 2.70
N TYR A 36 7.33 -5.62 3.88
CA TYR A 36 8.27 -5.09 4.85
C TYR A 36 8.95 -6.22 5.61
N LYS A 37 10.27 -6.18 5.66
CA LYS A 37 11.11 -7.03 6.52
C LYS A 37 11.50 -6.21 7.74
N GLY A 38 10.93 -6.55 8.89
CA GLY A 38 11.20 -5.90 10.17
C GLY A 38 11.98 -6.78 11.13
N ALA A 39 12.33 -6.20 12.29
CA ALA A 39 12.80 -6.98 13.43
C ALA A 39 11.76 -8.02 13.83
N LEU A 40 12.21 -9.14 14.41
CA LEU A 40 11.31 -10.12 14.99
C LEU A 40 10.52 -9.48 16.15
N VAL A 41 9.20 -9.51 16.06
CA VAL A 41 8.28 -8.99 17.08
C VAL A 41 7.27 -10.04 17.49
N ALA A 42 6.97 -10.12 18.78
CA ALA A 42 5.96 -11.03 19.32
C ALA A 42 4.52 -10.53 19.05
N ASP A 43 4.35 -9.21 18.97
CA ASP A 43 3.07 -8.56 18.67
C ASP A 43 2.95 -8.28 17.16
N PRO A 44 2.00 -8.93 16.46
CA PRO A 44 1.74 -8.65 15.06
C PRO A 44 1.32 -7.20 14.79
N GLU A 45 0.66 -6.54 15.75
CA GLU A 45 0.22 -5.15 15.60
C GLU A 45 1.42 -4.20 15.51
N ALA A 46 2.40 -4.35 16.40
CA ALA A 46 3.69 -3.65 16.30
C ALA A 46 4.40 -3.93 14.96
N GLY A 47 4.30 -5.15 14.43
CA GLY A 47 4.88 -5.54 13.15
C GLY A 47 4.26 -4.82 11.95
N VAL A 48 2.93 -4.71 11.91
CA VAL A 48 2.24 -3.96 10.85
C VAL A 48 2.41 -2.46 11.04
N GLU A 49 2.44 -1.94 12.27
CA GLU A 49 2.66 -0.51 12.53
C GLU A 49 4.04 -0.05 12.02
N ALA A 50 5.09 -0.84 12.28
CA ALA A 50 6.43 -0.57 11.77
C ALA A 50 6.46 -0.56 10.23
N ALA A 51 5.78 -1.51 9.59
CA ALA A 51 5.67 -1.60 8.14
C ALA A 51 4.96 -0.37 7.55
N VAL A 52 3.80 0.00 8.11
CA VAL A 52 3.00 1.17 7.69
C VAL A 52 3.81 2.46 7.82
N LYS A 53 4.50 2.67 8.95
CA LYS A 53 5.38 3.82 9.17
C LYS A 53 6.52 3.86 8.15
N SER A 54 7.14 2.71 7.85
CA SER A 54 8.21 2.61 6.86
C SER A 54 7.73 2.97 5.45
N TRP A 55 6.62 2.40 5.00
CA TRP A 55 6.06 2.68 3.68
C TRP A 55 5.61 4.13 3.55
N TRP A 56 4.89 4.65 4.54
CA TRP A 56 4.41 6.03 4.49
C TRP A 56 5.56 7.04 4.54
N GLY A 57 6.61 6.76 5.32
CA GLY A 57 7.78 7.61 5.47
C GLY A 57 8.59 7.83 4.18
N GLN A 58 8.39 7.01 3.15
CA GLN A 58 9.07 7.15 1.86
C GLN A 58 8.84 8.53 1.22
N ILE A 59 7.66 9.14 1.40
CA ILE A 59 7.36 10.47 0.84
C ILE A 59 8.31 11.55 1.37
N SER A 60 8.74 11.45 2.63
CA SER A 60 9.64 12.40 3.27
C SER A 60 11.09 12.22 2.81
N GLN A 61 11.45 11.03 2.34
CA GLN A 61 12.78 10.74 1.81
C GLN A 61 12.89 11.13 0.34
N ASN A 62 11.84 10.86 -0.43
CA ASN A 62 11.84 11.08 -1.87
C ASN A 62 10.45 11.52 -2.35
N GLY A 63 10.31 12.82 -2.59
CA GLY A 63 9.03 13.44 -2.93
C GLY A 63 8.41 13.00 -4.26
N LEU A 64 7.19 13.48 -4.50
CA LEU A 64 6.43 13.26 -5.72
C LEU A 64 6.44 14.50 -6.62
N ASN A 65 6.05 14.36 -7.88
CA ASN A 65 5.79 15.52 -8.73
C ASN A 65 4.51 16.25 -8.28
N GLY A 66 4.44 17.55 -8.52
CA GLY A 66 3.32 18.39 -8.10
C GLY A 66 1.98 18.07 -8.76
N GLN A 67 1.92 17.18 -9.76
CA GLN A 67 0.67 16.72 -10.37
C GLN A 67 0.07 15.49 -9.67
N MET A 68 0.82 14.86 -8.76
CA MET A 68 0.45 13.57 -8.15
C MET A 68 0.21 12.47 -9.19
N LYS A 69 0.94 12.53 -10.31
CA LYS A 69 0.87 11.54 -11.39
C LYS A 69 1.98 10.50 -11.23
N PHE A 70 1.66 9.21 -11.30
CA PHE A 70 2.66 8.15 -11.29
C PHE A 70 3.28 8.04 -12.69
N VAL A 71 4.50 8.56 -12.85
CA VAL A 71 5.24 8.57 -14.12
C VAL A 71 6.38 7.55 -14.08
N GLU A 72 6.87 7.09 -15.24
CA GLU A 72 7.95 6.09 -15.30
C GLU A 72 9.17 6.48 -14.43
N PHE A 73 9.54 7.76 -14.43
CA PHE A 73 10.60 8.27 -13.56
C PHE A 73 10.38 7.97 -12.07
N LEU A 74 9.13 8.02 -11.58
CA LEU A 74 8.85 7.69 -10.17
C LEU A 74 8.98 6.20 -9.87
N LYS A 75 8.82 5.34 -10.88
CA LYS A 75 8.98 3.89 -10.76
C LYS A 75 10.45 3.49 -10.73
N ASP A 76 11.26 4.12 -11.58
CA ASP A 76 12.66 3.71 -11.80
C ASP A 76 13.69 4.51 -10.98
N LYS A 77 13.28 5.59 -10.33
CA LYS A 77 14.22 6.39 -9.52
C LYS A 77 14.74 5.58 -8.31
N PRO A 78 15.98 5.82 -7.87
CA PRO A 78 16.47 5.31 -6.59
C PRO A 78 15.53 5.71 -5.45
N ASP A 79 15.29 4.79 -4.51
CA ASP A 79 14.39 4.99 -3.37
C ASP A 79 13.01 5.51 -3.78
N ALA A 80 12.46 4.91 -4.85
CA ALA A 80 11.13 5.22 -5.34
C ALA A 80 10.08 5.05 -4.22
N PRO A 81 9.19 6.03 -3.98
CA PRO A 81 8.19 5.98 -2.92
C PRO A 81 6.99 5.10 -3.31
N THR A 82 7.22 3.94 -3.93
CA THR A 82 6.18 3.07 -4.50
C THR A 82 5.25 2.49 -3.43
N ALA A 83 5.76 2.25 -2.23
CA ALA A 83 4.94 1.76 -1.14
C ALA A 83 4.03 2.86 -0.59
N PHE A 84 4.55 4.09 -0.46
CA PHE A 84 3.75 5.27 -0.16
C PHE A 84 2.66 5.50 -1.22
N THR A 85 3.02 5.50 -2.50
CA THR A 85 2.05 5.80 -3.57
C THR A 85 0.95 4.74 -3.65
N GLN A 86 1.25 3.48 -3.37
CA GLN A 86 0.24 2.43 -3.25
C GLN A 86 -0.70 2.66 -2.06
N MET A 87 -0.20 3.10 -0.91
CA MET A 87 -1.04 3.45 0.24
C MET A 87 -1.99 4.60 -0.10
N ALA A 88 -1.45 5.66 -0.70
CA ALA A 88 -2.14 6.88 -1.09
C ALA A 88 -2.99 6.74 -2.38
N TRP A 89 -2.99 5.57 -3.02
CA TRP A 89 -3.69 5.36 -4.29
C TRP A 89 -5.20 5.44 -4.10
N ALA A 90 -5.84 6.47 -4.66
CA ALA A 90 -7.26 6.77 -4.45
C ALA A 90 -8.19 5.64 -4.91
N LYS A 91 -7.83 4.93 -5.98
CA LYS A 91 -8.63 3.80 -6.51
C LYS A 91 -8.44 2.49 -5.72
N SER A 92 -7.46 2.42 -4.82
CA SER A 92 -7.20 1.23 -3.99
C SER A 92 -8.06 1.27 -2.74
N VAL A 93 -9.31 0.82 -2.88
CA VAL A 93 -10.34 0.90 -1.85
C VAL A 93 -10.38 -0.32 -0.92
N LYS A 94 -9.77 -1.44 -1.29
CA LYS A 94 -9.69 -2.67 -0.49
C LYS A 94 -8.27 -2.97 -0.02
N LEU A 95 -8.14 -3.56 1.16
CA LEU A 95 -6.87 -3.89 1.81
C LEU A 95 -6.98 -5.20 2.58
N GLY A 96 -5.94 -6.04 2.54
CA GLY A 96 -5.75 -7.16 3.46
C GLY A 96 -4.27 -7.35 3.76
N CYS A 97 -3.91 -7.68 5.00
CA CYS A 97 -2.51 -7.73 5.43
C CYS A 97 -2.22 -8.97 6.27
N ALA A 98 -0.98 -9.45 6.21
CA ALA A 98 -0.49 -10.53 7.05
C ALA A 98 0.90 -10.20 7.59
N VAL A 99 1.14 -10.62 8.84
CA VAL A 99 2.41 -10.49 9.54
C VAL A 99 2.85 -11.89 9.94
N VAL A 100 4.01 -12.33 9.48
CA VAL A 100 4.51 -13.69 9.69
C VAL A 100 5.90 -13.65 10.34
N ASP A 101 6.09 -14.46 11.37
CA ASP A 101 7.41 -14.77 11.92
C ASP A 101 8.20 -15.64 10.94
N CYS A 102 9.36 -15.14 10.52
CA CYS A 102 10.31 -15.81 9.64
C CYS A 102 11.63 -16.13 10.36
N ASN A 103 11.53 -16.58 11.62
CA ASN A 103 12.57 -16.96 12.57
C ASN A 103 13.41 -15.80 13.12
N THR A 104 14.10 -15.06 12.25
CA THR A 104 15.01 -13.97 12.68
C THR A 104 14.42 -12.59 12.42
N ASN A 105 13.33 -12.53 11.66
CA ASN A 105 12.68 -11.30 11.21
C ASN A 105 11.17 -11.54 11.18
N THR A 106 10.42 -10.45 11.17
CA THR A 106 9.00 -10.46 10.82
C THR A 106 8.84 -10.02 9.37
N PHE A 107 7.98 -10.71 8.62
CA PHE A 107 7.62 -10.36 7.25
C PHE A 107 6.16 -9.94 7.17
N THR A 108 5.96 -8.66 6.86
CA THR A 108 4.63 -8.06 6.65
C THR A 108 4.34 -7.95 5.17
N VAL A 109 3.19 -8.43 4.73
CA VAL A 109 2.68 -8.31 3.36
C VAL A 109 1.30 -7.69 3.42
N CYS A 110 1.06 -6.61 2.67
CA CYS A 110 -0.26 -6.03 2.49
C CYS A 110 -0.63 -6.02 1.00
N ARG A 111 -1.85 -6.47 0.68
CA ARG A 111 -2.42 -6.47 -0.68
C ARG A 111 -3.50 -5.42 -0.81
N TYR A 112 -3.56 -4.79 -1.98
CA TYR A 112 -4.46 -3.69 -2.27
C TYR A 112 -5.30 -3.97 -3.52
N LYS A 113 -6.59 -3.61 -3.51
CA LYS A 113 -7.44 -3.69 -4.70
C LYS A 113 -8.24 -2.40 -4.93
N ALA A 114 -8.26 -1.82 -6.12
CA ALA A 114 -7.42 -2.16 -7.28
C ALA A 114 -5.91 -1.91 -7.03
N ALA A 115 -5.05 -2.50 -7.86
CA ALA A 115 -3.62 -2.18 -7.88
C ALA A 115 -3.37 -0.69 -8.13
N GLY A 116 -2.39 -0.12 -7.42
CA GLY A 116 -1.87 1.21 -7.66
C GLY A 116 -0.61 1.19 -8.52
N ASN A 117 0.14 2.29 -8.49
CA ASN A 117 1.42 2.44 -9.18
C ASN A 117 1.35 2.17 -10.69
N ILE A 118 0.21 2.47 -11.30
CA ILE A 118 0.00 2.33 -12.74
C ILE A 118 0.61 3.55 -13.43
N VAL A 119 1.60 3.32 -14.28
CA VAL A 119 2.27 4.39 -15.03
C VAL A 119 1.26 5.14 -15.89
N GLY A 120 1.29 6.46 -15.80
CA GLY A 120 0.39 7.35 -16.52
C GLY A 120 -0.89 7.70 -15.74
N GLU A 121 -1.18 7.05 -14.63
CA GLU A 121 -2.33 7.37 -13.79
C GLU A 121 -2.01 8.36 -12.67
N PHE A 122 -3.05 8.96 -12.09
CA PHE A 122 -2.93 9.80 -10.90
C PHE A 122 -3.00 8.94 -9.64
N ILE A 123 -2.09 9.20 -8.70
CA ILE A 123 -2.09 8.60 -7.36
C ILE A 123 -3.39 8.99 -6.66
N TYR A 124 -3.70 10.29 -6.67
CA TYR A 124 -4.99 10.86 -6.32
C TYR A 124 -5.21 12.15 -7.09
N LEU A 125 -6.46 12.57 -7.24
CA LEU A 125 -6.80 13.85 -7.86
C LEU A 125 -6.58 14.98 -6.85
N LYS A 126 -5.90 16.04 -7.28
CA LYS A 126 -5.79 17.26 -6.49
C LYS A 126 -7.10 18.05 -6.59
N GLY A 127 -7.58 18.56 -5.47
CA GLY A 127 -8.80 19.37 -5.37
C GLY A 127 -9.08 19.75 -3.93
N ASN A 128 -10.20 20.42 -3.66
CA ASN A 128 -10.61 20.60 -2.27
C ASN A 128 -11.08 19.27 -1.70
N VAL A 129 -11.02 19.17 -0.37
CA VAL A 129 -11.46 18.00 0.37
C VAL A 129 -12.93 17.72 0.01
N CYS A 130 -13.25 16.45 -0.28
CA CYS A 130 -14.57 15.96 -0.68
C CYS A 130 -15.09 16.31 -2.09
N ASP A 131 -14.47 17.21 -2.85
CA ASP A 131 -15.02 17.70 -4.14
C ASP A 131 -15.29 16.58 -5.16
N ALA A 132 -14.49 15.50 -5.11
CA ALA A 132 -14.58 14.38 -6.04
C ALA A 132 -15.38 13.19 -5.50
N CYS A 133 -15.98 13.29 -4.31
CA CYS A 133 -16.81 12.21 -3.78
C CYS A 133 -18.15 12.14 -4.54
N GLN A 134 -18.57 10.93 -4.95
CA GLN A 134 -19.83 10.72 -5.68
C GLN A 134 -21.08 10.79 -4.77
N GLY A 135 -20.91 11.02 -3.48
CA GLY A 135 -21.98 11.02 -2.50
C GLY A 135 -21.54 11.62 -1.17
N THR A 136 -21.76 10.91 -0.08
CA THR A 136 -21.31 11.32 1.26
C THR A 136 -19.80 11.50 1.32
N CYS A 137 -19.36 12.43 2.16
CA CYS A 137 -17.97 12.59 2.54
C CYS A 137 -17.84 12.52 4.06
N ILE A 138 -16.80 11.85 4.54
CA ILE A 138 -16.41 11.89 5.95
C ILE A 138 -15.51 13.11 6.13
N THR A 139 -16.12 14.30 6.23
CA THR A 139 -15.40 15.59 6.14
C THR A 139 -14.30 15.73 7.19
N ALA A 140 -14.47 15.16 8.38
CA ALA A 140 -13.47 15.16 9.44
C ALA A 140 -12.18 14.42 9.05
N GLU A 141 -12.27 13.46 8.13
CA GLU A 141 -11.15 12.61 7.69
C GLU A 141 -10.71 12.95 6.26
N GLY A 142 -11.52 13.72 5.53
CA GLY A 142 -11.30 14.03 4.12
C GLY A 142 -11.39 12.83 3.19
N LEU A 143 -12.18 11.81 3.58
CA LEU A 143 -12.33 10.56 2.85
C LEU A 143 -13.71 10.43 2.21
N CYS A 144 -13.73 9.92 0.98
CA CYS A 144 -14.94 9.37 0.39
C CYS A 144 -15.17 7.95 0.93
N PRO A 145 -16.41 7.56 1.26
CA PRO A 145 -16.75 6.18 1.59
C PRO A 145 -16.32 5.23 0.47
N THR A 146 -15.97 4.00 0.85
CA THR A 146 -15.75 2.95 -0.15
C THR A 146 -17.07 2.62 -0.87
N PRO A 147 -17.03 2.38 -2.20
CA PRO A 147 -18.22 1.99 -2.96
C PRO A 147 -18.86 0.69 -2.47
#